data_AF-A0A536X743-F1
#
_entry.id   AF-A0A536X743-F1
#
_cell.length_a   1.000
_cell.length_b   1.000
_cell.length_c   1.000
_cell.angle_alpha   90.00
_cell.angle_beta   90.00
_cell.angle_gamma   90.00
#
_symmetry.space_group_name_H-M   'P 1'
#
loop_
_entity.id
_entity.type
_entity.pdbx_description
1 polymer ?
#
loop_
_entity_poly.entity_id
_entity_poly.type
_entity_poly.pdbx_seq_one_letter_code
_entity_poly.pdbx_strand_id
1 'polypeptide(L)' 'MPKKDINQLAKSILDQAIGEAPKVDSARRVNSSKGGLKGGKARMAKLTADQRRELSLKAVAARKKAPAGEAGAPLVKK' A
#
# COMPACT_ATOMS: atom_id res chain seq x y z
N MET A 1 9.44 10.51 -20.50
CA MET A 1 9.22 11.73 -19.69
C MET A 1 10.08 12.83 -20.29
N PRO A 2 9.56 14.06 -20.46
CA PRO A 2 10.37 15.18 -20.91
C PRO A 2 11.54 15.41 -19.94
N LYS A 3 12.71 15.83 -20.45
CA LYS A 3 13.84 16.21 -19.60
C LYS A 3 13.41 17.39 -18.71
N LYS A 4 13.72 17.31 -17.42
CA LYS A 4 13.50 18.40 -16.47
C LYS A 4 14.36 19.60 -16.87
N ASP A 5 13.80 20.81 -16.77
CA ASP A 5 14.60 22.03 -16.81
C ASP A 5 15.48 22.15 -15.55
N ILE A 6 16.40 23.11 -15.54
CA ILE A 6 17.37 23.30 -14.45
C ILE A 6 16.66 23.63 -13.12
N ASN A 7 15.58 24.41 -13.16
CA ASN A 7 14.83 24.80 -11.96
C ASN A 7 14.08 23.60 -11.36
N GLN A 8 13.45 22.79 -12.21
CA GLN A 8 12.78 21.54 -11.82
C GLN A 8 13.79 20.52 -11.27
N LEU A 9 15.00 20.47 -11.82
CA LEU A 9 16.06 19.61 -11.31
C LEU A 9 16.50 20.07 -9.92
N ALA A 10 16.81 21.35 -9.75
CA ALA A 10 17.24 21.94 -8.48
C ALA A 10 16.19 21.73 -7.38
N LYS A 11 14.91 22.00 -7.66
CA LYS A 11 13.81 21.74 -6.73
C LYS A 11 13.72 20.25 -6.38
N SER A 12 13.86 19.36 -7.36
CA SER A 12 13.80 17.91 -7.09
C SER A 12 14.97 17.37 -6.26
N ILE A 13 16.14 17.99 -6.34
CA ILE A 13 17.29 17.67 -5.47
C ILE A 13 17.02 18.18 -4.05
N LEU A 14 16.52 19.41 -3.92
CA LEU A 14 16.15 19.99 -2.63
C LEU A 14 15.10 19.12 -1.92
N ASP A 15 14.02 18.75 -2.62
CA ASP A 15 12.95 17.91 -2.07
C ASP A 15 13.45 16.55 -1.59
N GLN A 16 14.42 15.96 -2.32
CA GLN A 16 15.07 14.72 -1.88
C GLN A 16 15.92 14.92 -0.63
N ALA A 17 16.66 16.03 -0.54
CA ALA A 17 17.53 16.33 0.60
C ALA A 17 16.76 16.63 1.88
N ILE A 18 15.61 17.30 1.80
CA ILE A 18 14.76 17.65 2.95
C ILE A 18 13.69 16.59 3.26
N GLY A 19 13.63 15.51 2.49
CA GLY A 19 12.65 14.43 2.68
C GLY A 19 11.22 14.75 2.23
N GLU A 20 11.02 15.84 1.50
CA GLU A 20 9.73 16.25 0.92
C GLU A 20 9.51 15.71 -0.50
N ALA A 21 10.40 14.85 -1.00
CA ALA A 21 10.27 14.26 -2.32
C ALA A 21 8.91 13.57 -2.47
N PRO A 22 8.14 13.88 -3.52
CA PRO A 22 6.84 13.27 -3.73
C PRO A 22 6.99 11.76 -3.85
N LYS A 23 6.22 11.00 -3.06
CA LYS A 23 6.12 9.55 -3.22
C LYS A 23 5.38 9.26 -4.52
N VAL A 24 6.12 9.19 -5.61
CA VAL A 24 5.57 8.76 -6.90
C VAL A 24 5.36 7.25 -6.84
N ASP A 25 4.11 6.84 -6.67
CA ASP A 25 3.76 5.44 -6.86
C ASP A 25 4.01 5.08 -8.33
N SER A 26 4.87 4.08 -8.55
CA SER A 26 5.16 3.63 -9.91
C SER A 26 3.88 3.16 -10.59
N ALA A 27 3.76 3.40 -11.91
CA ALA A 27 2.62 2.91 -12.69
C ALA A 27 2.42 1.39 -12.50
N ARG A 28 3.52 0.64 -12.32
CA ARG A 28 3.51 -0.77 -11.95
C ARG A 28 2.79 -1.01 -10.61
N ARG A 29 3.14 -0.28 -9.54
CA ARG A 29 2.50 -0.40 -8.22
C ARG A 29 1.00 -0.12 -8.31
N VAL A 30 0.61 0.95 -9.01
CA VAL A 30 -0.80 1.33 -9.19
C VAL A 30 -1.57 0.23 -9.92
N ASN A 31 -1.03 -0.28 -11.03
CA ASN A 31 -1.68 -1.33 -11.82
C ASN A 31 -1.76 -2.67 -11.07
N SER A 32 -0.70 -3.05 -10.35
CA SER A 32 -0.70 -4.26 -9.52
C SER A 32 -1.74 -4.18 -8.39
N SER A 33 -1.89 -3.03 -7.73
CA SER A 33 -2.92 -2.83 -6.70
C SER A 33 -4.33 -2.98 -7.28
N LYS A 34 -4.62 -2.34 -8.42
CA LYS A 34 -5.91 -2.47 -9.12
C LYS A 34 -6.24 -3.92 -9.48
N GLY A 35 -5.26 -4.69 -9.96
CA GLY A 35 -5.42 -6.12 -10.22
C GLY A 35 -5.71 -6.94 -8.96
N GLY A 36 -4.98 -6.66 -7.88
CA GLY A 36 -5.16 -7.29 -6.58
C GLY A 36 -6.57 -7.09 -5.99
N LEU A 37 -7.13 -5.89 -6.10
CA LEU A 37 -8.50 -5.59 -5.64
C LEU A 37 -9.56 -6.39 -6.40
N LYS A 38 -9.43 -6.48 -7.73
CA LYS A 38 -10.32 -7.30 -8.57
C LYS A 38 -10.23 -8.78 -8.20
N GLY A 39 -9.01 -9.32 -8.12
CA GLY A 39 -8.77 -10.73 -7.77
C GLY A 39 -9.22 -11.07 -6.35
N GLY A 40 -8.98 -10.17 -5.38
CA GLY A 40 -9.45 -10.31 -4.01
C GLY A 40 -10.96 -10.41 -3.91
N LYS A 41 -11.69 -9.49 -4.56
CA LYS A 41 -13.16 -9.53 -4.61
C LYS A 41 -13.68 -10.82 -5.24
N ALA A 42 -13.07 -11.26 -6.35
CA ALA A 42 -13.45 -12.50 -7.02
C ALA A 42 -13.24 -13.75 -6.15
N ARG A 43 -12.12 -13.82 -5.40
CA ARG A 43 -11.86 -14.91 -4.44
C ARG A 43 -12.86 -14.89 -3.29
N MET A 44 -13.19 -13.72 -2.75
CA MET A 44 -14.15 -13.59 -1.67
C MET A 44 -15.58 -13.97 -2.08
N ALA A 45 -15.97 -13.69 -3.33
CA ALA A 45 -17.27 -14.07 -3.86
C ALA A 45 -17.50 -15.59 -3.87
N LYS A 46 -16.43 -16.39 -4.03
CA LYS A 46 -16.51 -17.87 -4.05
C LYS A 46 -16.67 -18.51 -2.67
N LEU A 47 -16.43 -17.77 -1.58
CA LEU A 47 -16.48 -18.28 -0.21
C LEU A 47 -17.89 -18.12 0.39
N THR A 48 -18.30 -19.07 1.23
CA THR A 48 -19.52 -18.97 2.04
C THR A 48 -19.35 -18.00 3.20
N ALA A 49 -20.45 -17.61 3.85
CA ALA A 49 -20.41 -16.70 5.00
C ALA A 49 -19.53 -17.23 6.14
N ASP A 50 -19.61 -18.53 6.44
CA ASP A 50 -18.82 -19.17 7.50
C ASP A 50 -17.33 -19.19 7.17
N GLN A 51 -16.98 -19.52 5.91
CA GLN A 51 -15.59 -19.51 5.47
C GLN A 51 -14.99 -18.09 5.49
N ARG A 52 -15.79 -17.06 5.16
CA ARG A 52 -15.36 -15.66 5.31
C ARG A 52 -15.15 -15.30 6.78
N ARG A 53 -16.03 -15.78 7.68
CA ARG A 53 -15.89 -15.58 9.13
C ARG A 53 -14.60 -16.19 9.65
N GLU A 54 -14.30 -17.45 9.30
CA GLU A 54 -13.04 -18.10 9.68
C GLU A 54 -11.81 -17.34 9.18
N LEU A 55 -11.84 -16.86 7.93
CA LEU A 55 -10.74 -16.09 7.36
C LEU A 55 -10.50 -14.78 8.14
N SER A 56 -11.59 -14.11 8.56
CA SER A 56 -11.51 -12.88 9.35
C SER A 56 -10.87 -13.11 10.73
N LEU A 57 -11.22 -14.21 11.41
CA LEU A 57 -10.63 -14.60 12.69
C LEU A 57 -9.13 -14.89 12.56
N LYS A 58 -8.74 -15.61 11.50
CA LYS A 58 -7.31 -15.88 11.20
C LYS A 58 -6.54 -14.58 10.95
N ALA A 59 -7.13 -13.63 10.22
CA ALA A 59 -6.50 -12.33 9.95
C ALA A 59 -6.28 -11.51 11.23
N VAL A 60 -7.27 -11.49 12.15
CA VAL A 60 -7.14 -10.82 13.45
C VAL A 60 -6.06 -11.49 14.31
N ALA A 61 -6.02 -12.82 14.35
CA ALA A 61 -4.98 -13.55 15.09
C ALA A 61 -3.57 -13.25 14.55
N ALA A 62 -3.41 -13.22 13.22
CA ALA A 62 -2.14 -12.86 12.58
C ALA A 62 -1.72 -11.43 12.95
N ARG A 63 -2.66 -10.47 12.93
CA ARG A 63 -2.39 -9.09 13.33
C ARG A 63 -1.95 -8.98 14.79
N LYS A 64 -2.53 -9.77 15.70
CA LYS A 64 -2.12 -9.79 17.13
C LYS A 64 -0.73 -10.37 17.33
N LYS A 65 -0.31 -11.31 16.48
CA LYS A 65 1.02 -11.95 16.55
C LYS A 65 2.13 -11.10 15.94
N ALA A 66 1.80 -10.20 15.02
CA ALA A 66 2.79 -9.37 14.34
C ALA A 66 3.39 -8.32 15.31
N PRO A 67 4.73 -8.13 15.31
CA PRO A 67 5.34 -7.08 16.12
C PRO A 67 4.88 -5.70 15.63
N ALA A 68 4.57 -4.81 16.57
CA ALA A 68 4.19 -3.43 16.27
C ALA A 68 5.44 -2.66 15.82
N GLY A 69 5.77 -2.67 14.52
CA GLY A 69 6.83 -1.82 14.01
C GLY A 69 7.30 -2.06 12.57
N GLU A 70 7.28 -3.29 12.06
CA GLU A 70 8.08 -3.60 10.85
C GLU A 70 7.27 -3.82 9.56
N ALA A 71 5.94 -3.83 9.62
CA ALA A 71 5.11 -4.03 8.44
C ALA A 71 3.92 -3.07 8.37
N GLY A 72 4.21 -1.79 8.11
CA GLY A 72 3.36 -0.90 7.31
C GLY A 72 1.90 -0.64 7.73
N ALA A 73 1.47 -0.97 8.95
CA ALA A 73 0.17 -0.55 9.46
C ALA A 73 0.36 0.77 10.23
N PRO A 74 -0.09 1.94 9.72
CA PRO A 74 -0.10 3.13 10.56
C PRO A 74 -1.02 2.89 11.75
N LEU A 75 -0.59 3.34 12.92
CA LEU A 75 -1.47 3.51 14.08
C LEU A 75 -2.63 4.39 13.62
N VAL A 76 -3.82 3.82 13.47
CA VAL A 76 -5.05 4.62 13.41
C VAL A 76 -5.21 5.19 14.81
N LYS A 77 -4.60 6.36 15.03
CA LYS A 77 -4.94 7.19 16.19
C LYS A 77 -6.43 7.50 16.04
N LYS A 78 -7.21 7.05 17.02
CA LYS A 78 -8.60 7.48 17.19
C LYS A 78 -8.65 8.99 17.34
#